data_AF-A0A7J3DAH6-F1
#
_entry.id   AF-A0A7J3DAH6-F1
#
_cell.length_a   1.000
_cell.length_b   1.000
_cell.length_c   1.000
_cell.angle_alpha   90.00
_cell.angle_beta   90.00
_cell.angle_gamma   90.00
#
_symmetry.space_group_name_H-M   'P 1'
#
loop_
_entity.id
_entity.type
_entity.pdbx_description
1 polymer ?
#
loop_
_entity_poly.entity_id
_entity_poly.type
_entity_poly.pdbx_seq_one_letter_code
_entity_poly.pdbx_strand_id
1 'polypeptide(L)'
;MAIKKITLTSELSGSEIVKALWLLAKEHGMQLDYLPITITYANISSSERKAYYNIRILSGNAALTVSSSEKDGAIGSERRYGELFIGIPDEATHAFSSLVENLGEKIVDYSTRRSIIEKSETQMEKVDLYTAPSPRDYSTGFRVLVVWQGEYGERILKHLEKRAPPHWEISAKHLSKELPTIIDDASEYIPGEIPETDLLLFLSESPNAPQLVPELIRRSKARGLIAPIDNGEWMPFGQVNQISKVMDQWGVEYSFPRPFCSLDFIGKETIDEFARWFGKPIIEIETEDNKTASNIRVGRGTPCGNTEYVAENMKGVRLDEIVEKAALTHHHYPCLASMKIEPDLNDTLMHASGFITKNVFEEQVKKYIKKKVGYLDPSQFK
;
A
#
# COMPACT_ATOMS: atom_id res chain seq x y z
N MET A 1 -17.70 -25.83 8.75
CA MET A 1 -16.45 -25.27 9.34
C MET A 1 -16.48 -25.50 10.84
N ALA A 2 -15.78 -26.53 11.29
CA ALA A 2 -15.64 -26.80 12.72
C ALA A 2 -14.57 -25.87 13.33
N ILE A 3 -14.96 -25.09 14.34
CA ILE A 3 -14.01 -24.35 15.18
C ILE A 3 -13.64 -25.25 16.36
N LYS A 4 -12.36 -25.57 16.49
CA LYS A 4 -11.82 -26.40 17.57
C LYS A 4 -10.90 -25.55 18.44
N LYS A 5 -11.05 -25.71 19.75
CA LYS A 5 -10.13 -25.13 20.73
C LYS A 5 -8.87 -25.99 20.83
N ILE A 6 -7.71 -25.35 20.82
CA ILE A 6 -6.42 -25.98 21.12
C ILE A 6 -5.78 -25.33 22.34
N THR A 7 -5.18 -26.15 23.19
CA THR A 7 -4.47 -25.71 24.40
C THR A 7 -2.96 -25.87 24.18
N LEU A 8 -2.19 -24.86 24.56
CA LEU A 8 -0.73 -24.87 24.50
C LEU A 8 -0.18 -25.41 25.82
N THR A 9 0.89 -26.21 25.77
CA THR A 9 1.54 -26.78 26.97
C THR A 9 2.30 -25.74 27.79
N SER A 10 2.57 -24.57 27.22
CA SER A 10 3.05 -23.37 27.90
C SER A 10 2.49 -22.14 27.21
N GLU A 11 2.26 -21.05 27.95
CA GLU A 11 1.87 -19.78 27.31
C GLU A 11 2.98 -19.28 26.39
N LEU A 12 2.62 -18.78 25.21
CA LEU A 12 3.54 -18.21 24.23
C LEU A 12 3.11 -16.81 23.82
N SER A 13 4.07 -15.93 23.53
CA SER A 13 3.76 -14.65 22.90
C SER A 13 3.21 -14.84 21.48
N GLY A 14 2.43 -13.88 20.99
CA GLY A 14 1.91 -13.93 19.62
C GLY A 14 3.00 -14.09 18.56
N SER A 15 4.16 -13.46 18.76
CA SER A 15 5.31 -13.57 17.85
C SER A 15 5.91 -14.98 17.84
N GLU A 16 5.97 -15.64 19.00
CA GLU A 16 6.42 -17.03 19.15
C GLU A 16 5.44 -18.00 18.48
N ILE A 17 4.13 -17.74 18.60
CA ILE A 17 3.07 -18.53 17.96
C ILE A 17 3.16 -18.42 16.45
N VAL A 18 3.25 -17.20 15.90
CA VAL A 18 3.36 -17.00 14.44
C VAL A 18 4.65 -17.62 13.88
N LYS A 19 5.77 -17.49 14.60
CA LYS A 19 7.03 -18.17 14.24
C LYS A 19 6.87 -19.69 14.21
N ALA A 20 6.23 -20.27 15.22
CA ALA A 20 6.01 -21.70 15.31
C ALA A 20 5.09 -22.21 14.18
N LEU A 21 3.98 -21.51 13.94
CA LEU A 21 3.06 -21.82 12.83
C LEU A 21 3.74 -21.72 11.47
N TRP A 22 4.65 -20.75 11.28
CA TRP A 22 5.42 -20.63 10.05
C TRP A 22 6.34 -21.81 9.83
N LEU A 23 7.10 -22.22 10.86
CA LEU A 23 7.99 -23.38 10.78
C LEU A 23 7.21 -24.67 10.54
N LEU A 24 6.07 -24.84 11.22
CA LEU A 24 5.17 -25.99 11.03
C LEU A 24 4.59 -26.04 9.62
N ALA A 25 4.10 -24.91 9.12
CA ALA A 25 3.58 -24.82 7.75
C ALA A 25 4.67 -25.22 6.75
N LYS A 26 5.89 -24.68 6.91
CA LYS A 26 7.03 -24.98 6.03
C LYS A 26 7.39 -26.47 6.01
N GLU A 27 7.42 -27.14 7.16
CA GLU A 27 7.75 -28.56 7.26
C GLU A 27 6.71 -29.46 6.56
N HIS A 28 5.44 -29.03 6.57
CA HIS A 28 4.35 -29.73 5.91
C HIS A 28 4.14 -29.29 4.44
N GLY A 29 5.03 -28.48 3.86
CA GLY A 29 4.90 -27.98 2.49
C GLY A 29 3.74 -26.99 2.29
N MET A 30 3.31 -26.35 3.36
CA MET A 30 2.19 -25.40 3.41
C MET A 30 2.70 -23.97 3.55
N GLN A 31 1.82 -22.99 3.31
CA GLN A 31 2.14 -21.58 3.42
C GLN A 31 1.41 -20.93 4.60
N LEU A 32 2.13 -20.16 5.43
CA LEU A 32 1.49 -19.29 6.41
C LEU A 32 1.21 -17.91 5.79
N ASP A 33 -0.02 -17.46 5.95
CA ASP A 33 -0.51 -16.13 5.56
C ASP A 33 -1.11 -15.43 6.78
N TYR A 34 -0.87 -14.13 6.95
CA TYR A 34 -1.46 -13.31 8.02
C TYR A 34 -1.31 -11.82 7.68
N LEU A 35 -2.17 -11.00 8.26
CA LEU A 35 -2.13 -9.54 8.15
C LEU A 35 -1.51 -8.93 9.42
N PRO A 36 -0.27 -8.40 9.37
CA PRO A 36 0.29 -7.66 10.48
C PRO A 36 -0.32 -6.25 10.54
N ILE A 37 -0.74 -5.82 11.74
CA ILE A 37 -1.23 -4.47 12.00
C ILE A 37 -0.44 -3.89 13.16
N THR A 38 0.01 -2.64 13.02
CA THR A 38 0.57 -1.86 14.13
C THR A 38 -0.54 -0.97 14.69
N ILE A 39 -0.86 -1.13 15.96
CA ILE A 39 -1.86 -0.32 16.66
C ILE A 39 -1.14 0.74 17.50
N THR A 40 -1.42 2.01 17.21
CA THR A 40 -0.90 3.16 17.95
C THR A 40 -2.03 3.78 18.76
N TYR A 41 -1.91 3.75 20.10
CA TYR A 41 -2.91 4.33 21.00
C TYR A 41 -2.57 5.79 21.32
N ALA A 42 -3.53 6.70 21.12
CA ALA A 42 -3.32 8.14 21.17
C ALA A 42 -2.96 8.74 22.55
N ASN A 43 -2.91 7.97 23.64
CA ASN A 43 -2.82 8.52 25.01
C ASN A 43 -1.90 7.75 25.98
N ILE A 44 -0.99 6.90 25.50
CA ILE A 44 0.02 6.27 26.35
C ILE A 44 1.35 6.39 25.62
N SER A 45 2.39 6.87 26.32
CA SER A 45 3.76 6.93 25.84
C SER A 45 4.14 5.65 25.08
N SER A 46 4.38 5.78 23.78
CA SER A 46 5.17 4.88 22.93
C SER A 46 5.12 3.38 23.27
N SER A 47 3.94 2.75 23.15
CA SER A 47 3.90 1.31 22.90
C SER A 47 3.13 1.07 21.61
N GLU A 48 3.83 1.10 20.48
CA GLU A 48 3.33 0.46 19.26
C GLU A 48 3.10 -1.01 19.58
N ARG A 49 1.88 -1.49 19.44
CA ARG A 49 1.58 -2.92 19.65
C ARG A 49 1.28 -3.55 18.31
N LYS A 50 2.10 -4.51 17.90
CA LYS A 50 1.87 -5.30 16.69
C LYS A 50 0.83 -6.38 16.99
N ALA A 51 -0.04 -6.65 16.03
CA ALA A 51 -1.02 -7.72 16.10
C ALA A 51 -1.11 -8.43 14.76
N TYR A 52 -1.47 -9.71 14.80
CA TYR A 52 -1.60 -10.58 13.64
C TYR A 52 -3.08 -10.93 13.47
N TYR A 53 -3.64 -10.55 12.32
CA TYR A 53 -5.01 -10.83 11.91
C TYR A 53 -5.01 -11.87 10.78
N ASN A 54 -6.15 -12.53 10.59
CA ASN A 54 -6.36 -13.47 9.47
C ASN A 54 -5.24 -14.51 9.32
N ILE A 55 -4.78 -15.09 10.43
CA ILE A 55 -3.72 -16.10 10.39
C ILE A 55 -4.28 -17.36 9.74
N ARG A 56 -3.70 -17.75 8.62
CA ARG A 56 -4.13 -18.86 7.77
C ARG A 56 -2.95 -19.74 7.39
N ILE A 57 -3.11 -21.05 7.51
CA ILE A 57 -2.21 -22.02 6.90
C ILE A 57 -2.89 -22.56 5.64
N LEU A 58 -2.22 -22.39 4.51
CA LEU A 58 -2.74 -22.70 3.18
C LEU A 58 -2.12 -24.00 2.67
N SER A 59 -2.98 -24.89 2.16
CA SER A 59 -2.59 -26.12 1.47
C SER A 59 -3.41 -26.23 0.18
N GLY A 60 -2.84 -25.83 -0.95
CA GLY A 60 -3.57 -25.67 -2.20
C GLY A 60 -4.68 -24.61 -2.06
N ASN A 61 -5.93 -25.00 -2.35
CA ASN A 61 -7.10 -24.11 -2.23
C ASN A 61 -7.76 -24.14 -0.84
N ALA A 62 -7.21 -24.91 0.11
CA ALA A 62 -7.76 -25.04 1.45
C ALA A 62 -7.02 -24.14 2.45
N ALA A 63 -7.74 -23.61 3.43
CA ALA A 63 -7.19 -22.77 4.48
C ALA A 63 -7.63 -23.23 5.87
N LEU A 64 -6.65 -23.44 6.75
CA LEU A 64 -6.85 -23.57 8.19
C LEU A 64 -6.67 -22.19 8.81
N THR A 65 -7.65 -21.72 9.56
CA THR A 65 -7.58 -20.44 10.28
C THR A 65 -7.08 -20.65 11.71
N VAL A 66 -6.28 -19.70 12.20
CA VAL A 66 -5.85 -19.64 13.61
C VAL A 66 -6.24 -18.28 14.19
N SER A 67 -6.88 -18.27 15.35
CA SER A 67 -7.28 -17.04 16.03
C SER A 67 -7.09 -17.15 17.54
N SER A 68 -7.04 -15.98 18.20
CA SER A 68 -7.08 -15.93 19.67
C SER A 68 -8.46 -16.27 20.21
N SER A 69 -8.55 -16.49 21.52
CA SER A 69 -9.82 -16.72 22.21
C SER A 69 -10.67 -15.46 22.43
N GLU A 70 -10.26 -14.32 21.87
CA GLU A 70 -10.88 -13.02 22.09
C GLU A 70 -11.86 -12.64 20.97
N LYS A 71 -12.70 -11.62 21.23
CA LYS A 71 -13.81 -11.24 20.34
C LYS A 71 -13.38 -10.82 18.93
N ASP A 72 -12.16 -10.33 18.74
CA ASP A 72 -11.63 -9.88 17.45
C ASP A 72 -10.77 -10.94 16.74
N GLY A 73 -10.50 -12.08 17.40
CA GLY A 73 -9.69 -13.18 16.87
C GLY A 73 -8.22 -12.84 16.62
N ALA A 74 -7.76 -11.64 16.99
CA ALA A 74 -6.41 -11.16 16.72
C ALA A 74 -5.39 -11.73 17.71
N ILE A 75 -4.17 -11.98 17.25
CA ILE A 75 -3.05 -12.39 18.11
C ILE A 75 -2.07 -11.22 18.25
N GLY A 76 -2.03 -10.58 19.41
CA GLY A 76 -1.07 -9.52 19.73
C GLY A 76 0.35 -10.07 19.87
N SER A 77 1.34 -9.41 19.28
CA SER A 77 2.72 -9.91 19.15
C SER A 77 3.42 -10.18 20.48
N GLU A 78 3.23 -9.30 21.46
CA GLU A 78 3.84 -9.38 22.80
C GLU A 78 2.91 -10.02 23.83
N ARG A 79 1.63 -10.19 23.48
CA ARG A 79 0.65 -10.80 24.38
C ARG A 79 0.84 -12.30 24.43
N ARG A 80 0.70 -12.88 25.62
CA ARG A 80 0.82 -14.31 25.84
C ARG A 80 -0.53 -15.01 25.76
N TYR A 81 -0.53 -16.19 25.14
CA TYR A 81 -1.71 -17.03 24.93
C TYR A 81 -1.40 -18.44 25.40
N GLY A 82 -2.32 -19.04 26.17
CA GLY A 82 -2.30 -20.47 26.49
C GLY A 82 -3.31 -21.29 25.66
N GLU A 83 -4.17 -20.62 24.91
CA GLU A 83 -5.25 -21.23 24.15
C GLU A 83 -5.44 -20.50 22.82
N LEU A 84 -5.74 -21.26 21.77
CA LEU A 84 -6.04 -20.74 20.44
C LEU A 84 -7.26 -21.46 19.87
N PHE A 85 -7.90 -20.83 18.89
CA PHE A 85 -8.93 -21.46 18.09
C PHE A 85 -8.39 -21.77 16.71
N ILE A 86 -8.72 -22.97 16.22
CA ILE A 86 -8.48 -23.36 14.83
C ILE A 86 -9.82 -23.57 14.13
N GLY A 87 -9.94 -23.06 12.92
CA GLY A 87 -11.12 -23.27 12.09
C GLY A 87 -10.74 -23.94 10.78
N ILE A 88 -11.37 -25.08 10.48
CA ILE A 88 -11.12 -25.85 9.26
C ILE A 88 -12.46 -26.10 8.56
N PRO A 89 -12.60 -25.78 7.26
CA PRO A 89 -13.73 -26.21 6.45
C PRO A 89 -13.85 -27.74 6.44
N ASP A 90 -15.06 -28.28 6.48
CA ASP A 90 -15.24 -29.73 6.70
C ASP A 90 -14.65 -30.53 5.52
N GLU A 91 -14.79 -30.02 4.29
CA GLU A 91 -14.17 -30.51 3.06
C GLU A 91 -12.63 -30.44 3.04
N ALA A 92 -12.00 -29.67 3.93
CA ALA A 92 -10.55 -29.48 4.00
C ALA A 92 -9.87 -30.28 5.13
N THR A 93 -10.64 -31.01 5.94
CA THR A 93 -10.12 -31.71 7.14
C THR A 93 -8.98 -32.67 6.84
N HIS A 94 -9.04 -33.39 5.71
CA HIS A 94 -7.97 -34.32 5.31
C HIS A 94 -6.66 -33.61 4.95
N ALA A 95 -6.72 -32.41 4.35
CA ALA A 95 -5.54 -31.65 3.94
C ALA A 95 -4.68 -31.19 5.13
N PHE A 96 -5.28 -31.02 6.31
CA PHE A 96 -4.60 -30.56 7.52
C PHE A 96 -4.47 -31.62 8.61
N SER A 97 -4.88 -32.87 8.34
CA SER A 97 -4.93 -33.95 9.33
C SER A 97 -3.60 -34.17 10.08
N SER A 98 -2.48 -34.21 9.35
CA SER A 98 -1.13 -34.37 9.90
C SER A 98 -0.62 -33.15 10.67
N LEU A 99 -1.14 -31.96 10.36
CA LEU A 99 -0.78 -30.72 11.03
C LEU A 99 -1.53 -30.55 12.36
N VAL A 100 -2.83 -30.89 12.36
CA VAL A 100 -3.76 -30.63 13.47
C VAL A 100 -3.57 -31.61 14.64
N GLU A 101 -3.06 -32.80 14.37
CA GLU A 101 -2.71 -33.76 15.41
C GLU A 101 -1.64 -33.19 16.35
N ASN A 102 -1.97 -33.09 17.64
CA ASN A 102 -1.12 -32.51 18.70
C ASN A 102 -0.60 -31.10 18.38
N LEU A 103 -1.36 -30.31 17.63
CA LEU A 103 -0.95 -28.97 17.17
C LEU A 103 -0.49 -28.05 18.32
N GLY A 104 -1.13 -28.11 19.49
CA GLY A 104 -0.73 -27.31 20.65
C GLY A 104 0.67 -27.63 21.16
N GLU A 105 1.05 -28.91 21.21
CA GLU A 105 2.39 -29.36 21.60
C GLU A 105 3.43 -28.99 20.55
N LYS A 106 3.09 -29.19 19.27
CA LYS A 106 3.91 -28.82 18.12
C LYS A 106 4.21 -27.31 18.11
N ILE A 107 3.22 -26.46 18.38
CA ILE A 107 3.42 -25.00 18.43
C ILE A 107 4.45 -24.64 19.52
N VAL A 108 4.35 -25.25 20.71
CA VAL A 108 5.30 -25.00 21.80
C VAL A 108 6.70 -25.49 21.45
N ASP A 109 6.84 -26.71 20.94
CA ASP A 109 8.14 -27.24 20.52
C ASP A 109 8.82 -26.31 19.49
N TYR A 110 8.07 -25.90 18.45
CA TYR A 110 8.61 -25.11 17.35
C TYR A 110 8.91 -23.66 17.75
N SER A 111 8.22 -23.12 18.76
CA SER A 111 8.54 -21.80 19.30
C SER A 111 9.96 -21.76 19.89
N THR A 112 10.36 -22.84 20.55
CA THR A 112 11.66 -22.99 21.23
C THR A 112 12.81 -23.41 20.30
N ARG A 113 12.51 -23.90 19.09
CA ARG A 113 13.53 -24.23 18.10
C ARG A 113 14.31 -22.96 17.71
N ARG A 114 15.64 -23.02 17.86
CA ARG A 114 16.55 -22.05 17.22
C ARG A 114 16.30 -22.14 15.73
N SER A 115 16.02 -21.00 15.10
CA SER A 115 15.78 -20.93 13.68
C SER A 115 17.02 -21.44 12.96
N ILE A 116 16.89 -22.53 12.21
CA ILE A 116 17.83 -22.91 11.15
C ILE A 116 17.59 -21.91 10.00
N ILE A 117 17.97 -20.67 10.25
CA ILE A 117 18.10 -19.60 9.25
C ILE A 117 19.60 -19.45 9.09
N GLU A 118 20.19 -20.38 8.35
CA GLU A 118 21.51 -20.30 7.73
C GLU A 118 21.58 -21.52 6.82
N LYS A 119 21.84 -21.33 5.53
CA LYS A 119 21.81 -22.33 4.43
C LYS A 119 20.47 -22.50 3.70
N SER A 120 19.94 -21.39 3.19
CA SER A 120 19.49 -21.36 1.79
C SER A 120 19.84 -20.01 1.16
N GLU A 121 20.99 -19.46 1.53
CA GLU A 121 21.76 -18.57 0.66
C GLU A 121 22.41 -19.46 -0.39
N THR A 122 21.70 -19.68 -1.50
CA THR A 122 22.35 -20.06 -2.73
C THR A 122 22.12 -18.90 -3.69
N GLN A 123 23.22 -18.22 -4.01
CA GLN A 123 23.39 -17.24 -5.08
C GLN A 123 22.85 -15.82 -4.86
N MET A 124 23.13 -15.22 -3.71
CA MET A 124 23.65 -13.85 -3.75
C MET A 124 25.13 -13.97 -3.45
N GLU A 125 25.97 -13.87 -4.48
CA GLU A 125 27.38 -13.56 -4.29
C GLU A 125 27.50 -12.37 -3.34
N LYS A 126 28.61 -12.30 -2.60
CA LYS A 126 28.98 -11.17 -1.74
C LYS A 126 28.78 -9.83 -2.46
N VAL A 127 27.59 -9.25 -2.37
CA VAL A 127 27.31 -7.87 -2.75
C VAL A 127 27.35 -7.09 -1.44
N ASP A 128 28.18 -6.05 -1.39
CA ASP A 128 28.14 -5.06 -0.32
C ASP A 128 26.67 -4.74 0.00
N LEU A 129 26.23 -4.98 1.23
CA LEU A 129 24.86 -4.71 1.64
C LEU A 129 24.58 -3.23 1.36
N TYR A 130 23.72 -2.96 0.38
CA TYR A 130 23.37 -1.58 0.02
C TYR A 130 22.76 -0.91 1.26
N THR A 131 23.29 0.25 1.61
CA THR A 131 22.75 1.10 2.66
C THR A 131 22.40 2.43 2.00
N ALA A 132 21.17 2.89 2.20
CA ALA A 132 20.72 4.16 1.68
C ALA A 132 21.65 5.29 2.16
N PRO A 133 21.97 6.27 1.29
CA PRO A 133 22.78 7.42 1.70
C PRO A 133 22.11 8.23 2.85
N SER A 134 22.91 8.91 3.70
CA SER A 134 22.43 9.69 4.86
C SER A 134 21.50 10.85 4.49
N PRO A 135 20.44 11.19 5.25
CA PRO A 135 19.40 12.17 4.89
C PRO A 135 19.89 13.46 4.23
N ARG A 136 19.10 14.00 3.29
CA ARG A 136 19.47 15.16 2.46
C ARG A 136 18.40 16.25 2.56
N ASP A 137 18.83 17.50 2.70
CA ASP A 137 17.95 18.66 2.54
C ASP A 137 17.58 18.86 1.06
N TYR A 138 16.29 18.67 0.74
CA TYR A 138 15.76 18.77 -0.62
C TYR A 138 15.43 20.20 -1.06
N SER A 139 15.59 21.20 -0.19
CA SER A 139 15.33 22.61 -0.52
C SER A 139 16.21 23.17 -1.65
N THR A 140 17.36 22.52 -1.89
CA THR A 140 18.36 22.95 -2.89
C THR A 140 18.39 22.10 -4.15
N GLY A 141 17.64 20.98 -4.18
CA GLY A 141 17.59 20.08 -5.32
C GLY A 141 16.98 18.72 -4.97
N PHE A 142 16.15 18.18 -5.87
CA PHE A 142 15.52 16.88 -5.70
C PHE A 142 15.51 16.10 -7.01
N ARG A 143 16.26 14.99 -7.07
CA ARG A 143 16.36 14.16 -8.27
C ARG A 143 15.32 13.05 -8.20
N VAL A 144 14.50 12.96 -9.24
CA VAL A 144 13.48 11.92 -9.40
C VAL A 144 13.81 11.11 -10.65
N LEU A 145 14.00 9.81 -10.47
CA LEU A 145 14.10 8.86 -11.56
C LEU A 145 12.73 8.21 -11.75
N VAL A 146 12.11 8.48 -12.89
CA VAL A 146 10.84 7.86 -13.30
C VAL A 146 11.15 6.65 -14.16
N VAL A 147 10.95 5.45 -13.61
CA VAL A 147 10.96 4.21 -14.39
C VAL A 147 9.53 3.88 -14.74
N TRP A 148 9.24 3.76 -16.03
CA TRP A 148 7.84 3.72 -16.49
C TRP A 148 7.59 2.68 -17.58
N GLN A 149 6.34 2.20 -17.62
CA GLN A 149 5.80 1.34 -18.68
C GLN A 149 4.48 1.92 -19.20
N GLY A 150 4.25 1.78 -20.50
CA GLY A 150 2.96 2.04 -21.15
C GLY A 150 2.38 3.45 -20.96
N GLU A 151 1.08 3.60 -21.26
CA GLU A 151 0.39 4.88 -21.23
C GLU A 151 0.24 5.42 -19.80
N TYR A 152 0.12 4.53 -18.81
CA TYR A 152 0.03 4.89 -17.39
C TYR A 152 1.25 5.68 -16.95
N GLY A 153 2.43 5.10 -17.14
CA GLY A 153 3.66 5.73 -16.74
C GLY A 153 3.98 6.97 -17.58
N GLU A 154 3.71 6.92 -18.89
CA GLU A 154 3.95 8.05 -19.80
C GLU A 154 3.11 9.29 -19.44
N ARG A 155 1.83 9.09 -19.12
CA ARG A 155 0.93 10.20 -18.76
C ARG A 155 1.40 10.91 -17.49
N ILE A 156 1.78 10.14 -16.47
CA ILE A 156 2.28 10.68 -15.21
C ILE A 156 3.60 11.42 -15.45
N LEU A 157 4.54 10.83 -16.20
CA LEU A 157 5.81 11.47 -16.53
C LEU A 157 5.59 12.85 -17.18
N LYS A 158 4.75 12.92 -18.23
CA LYS A 158 4.42 14.18 -18.91
C LYS A 158 3.81 15.22 -17.96
N HIS A 159 2.99 14.78 -17.01
CA HIS A 159 2.42 15.68 -16.03
C HIS A 159 3.46 16.21 -15.03
N LEU A 160 4.34 15.33 -14.54
CA LEU A 160 5.45 15.70 -13.66
C LEU A 160 6.39 16.70 -14.33
N GLU A 161 6.83 16.44 -15.56
CA GLU A 161 7.71 17.34 -16.33
C GLU A 161 7.10 18.74 -16.50
N LYS A 162 5.76 18.83 -16.58
CA LYS A 162 5.05 20.11 -16.72
C LYS A 162 4.88 20.86 -15.40
N ARG A 163 4.82 20.16 -14.27
CA ARG A 163 4.30 20.71 -13.00
C ARG A 163 5.25 20.61 -11.82
N ALA A 164 6.33 19.85 -11.95
CA ALA A 164 7.35 19.76 -10.91
C ALA A 164 7.95 21.14 -10.63
N PRO A 165 8.33 21.39 -9.37
CA PRO A 165 8.93 22.66 -9.00
C PRO A 165 10.33 22.82 -9.63
N PRO A 166 10.84 24.05 -9.79
CA PRO A 166 12.06 24.31 -10.54
C PRO A 166 13.33 23.66 -10.00
N HIS A 167 13.37 23.30 -8.71
CA HIS A 167 14.51 22.62 -8.09
C HIS A 167 14.52 21.10 -8.30
N TRP A 168 13.50 20.55 -8.96
CA TRP A 168 13.47 19.13 -9.28
C TRP A 168 14.22 18.84 -10.58
N GLU A 169 14.97 17.74 -10.58
CA GLU A 169 15.57 17.16 -11.77
C GLU A 169 14.87 15.83 -12.06
N ILE A 170 14.16 15.75 -13.18
CA ILE A 170 13.44 14.54 -13.59
C ILE A 170 14.25 13.82 -14.66
N SER A 171 14.68 12.60 -14.34
CA SER A 171 15.22 11.64 -15.30
C SER A 171 14.19 10.55 -15.56
N ALA A 172 14.15 10.01 -16.77
CA ALA A 172 13.18 8.98 -17.13
C ALA A 172 13.82 7.79 -17.84
N LYS A 173 13.31 6.60 -17.55
CA LYS A 173 13.70 5.34 -18.18
C LYS A 173 12.47 4.51 -18.53
N HIS A 174 12.29 4.26 -19.82
CA HIS A 174 11.26 3.34 -20.28
C HIS A 174 11.72 1.91 -20.05
N LEU A 175 10.84 1.10 -19.47
CA LEU A 175 11.05 -0.32 -19.22
C LEU A 175 10.20 -1.17 -20.17
N SER A 176 10.76 -2.25 -20.72
CA SER A 176 9.98 -3.17 -21.56
C SER A 176 8.89 -3.86 -20.74
N LYS A 177 7.70 -4.06 -21.32
CA LYS A 177 6.65 -4.92 -20.74
C LYS A 177 6.94 -6.41 -20.91
N GLU A 178 7.80 -6.77 -21.87
CA GLU A 178 8.19 -8.14 -22.17
C GLU A 178 9.27 -8.60 -21.18
N LEU A 179 8.84 -9.00 -19.99
CA LEU A 179 9.70 -9.50 -18.92
C LEU A 179 9.34 -10.97 -18.61
N PRO A 180 10.33 -11.85 -18.40
CA PRO A 180 10.07 -13.23 -18.05
C PRO A 180 9.41 -13.31 -16.66
N THR A 181 8.72 -14.42 -16.41
CA THR A 181 8.03 -14.66 -15.12
C THR A 181 9.02 -14.69 -13.95
N ILE A 182 10.21 -15.22 -14.18
CA ILE A 182 11.30 -15.28 -13.21
C ILE A 182 12.49 -14.57 -13.85
N ILE A 183 13.07 -13.62 -13.12
CA ILE A 183 14.26 -12.87 -13.53
C ILE A 183 15.45 -13.37 -12.72
N ASP A 184 16.36 -14.10 -13.37
CA ASP A 184 17.56 -14.65 -12.73
C ASP A 184 18.64 -13.55 -12.53
N ASP A 185 18.90 -12.75 -13.57
CA ASP A 185 19.74 -11.54 -13.48
C ASP A 185 18.93 -10.30 -13.87
N ALA A 186 18.61 -9.47 -12.86
CA ALA A 186 17.89 -8.21 -13.07
C ALA A 186 18.67 -7.23 -13.97
N SER A 187 19.99 -7.34 -14.01
CA SER A 187 20.89 -6.44 -14.76
C SER A 187 20.59 -6.42 -16.25
N GLU A 188 20.16 -7.53 -16.82
CA GLU A 188 19.85 -7.69 -18.25
C GLU A 188 18.63 -6.87 -18.67
N TYR A 189 17.75 -6.55 -17.72
CA TYR A 189 16.48 -5.88 -17.97
C TYR A 189 16.48 -4.41 -17.54
N ILE A 190 17.58 -3.91 -16.95
CA ILE A 190 17.72 -2.50 -16.59
C ILE A 190 18.08 -1.67 -17.83
N PRO A 191 17.31 -0.61 -18.15
CA PRO A 191 17.52 0.19 -19.35
C PRO A 191 18.74 1.13 -19.24
N GLY A 192 19.88 0.67 -19.75
CA GLY A 192 21.10 1.47 -19.89
C GLY A 192 21.66 1.98 -18.56
N GLU A 193 22.40 3.09 -18.61
CA GLU A 193 22.95 3.70 -17.41
C GLU A 193 21.87 4.37 -16.57
N ILE A 194 21.89 4.09 -15.26
CA ILE A 194 20.93 4.62 -14.30
C ILE A 194 21.60 5.78 -13.55
N PRO A 195 21.05 7.00 -13.60
CA PRO A 195 21.62 8.14 -12.90
C PRO A 195 21.42 8.02 -11.39
N GLU A 196 22.31 8.66 -10.62
CA GLU A 196 22.08 8.82 -9.18
C GLU A 196 20.87 9.70 -8.93
N THR A 197 19.97 9.24 -8.07
CA THR A 197 18.69 9.90 -7.79
C THR A 197 18.42 9.95 -6.28
N ASP A 198 17.50 10.82 -5.87
CA ASP A 198 17.02 10.84 -4.49
C ASP A 198 15.77 9.96 -4.35
N LEU A 199 14.86 10.04 -5.32
CA LEU A 199 13.62 9.25 -5.38
C LEU A 199 13.57 8.39 -6.65
N LEU A 200 13.25 7.11 -6.50
CA LEU A 200 12.77 6.25 -7.57
C LEU A 200 11.25 6.27 -7.60
N LEU A 201 10.66 6.78 -8.69
CA LEU A 201 9.24 6.67 -8.98
C LEU A 201 9.02 5.52 -9.98
N PHE A 202 8.43 4.43 -9.51
CA PHE A 202 8.30 3.18 -10.26
C PHE A 202 6.86 2.96 -10.76
N LEU A 203 6.64 3.22 -12.05
CA LEU A 203 5.33 3.23 -12.71
C LEU A 203 5.21 2.05 -13.68
N SER A 204 5.08 0.84 -13.13
CA SER A 204 4.97 -0.40 -13.93
C SER A 204 3.53 -0.72 -14.33
N GLU A 205 3.38 -1.37 -15.49
CA GLU A 205 2.13 -1.95 -16.00
C GLU A 205 2.22 -3.47 -16.21
N SER A 206 3.21 -4.14 -15.62
CA SER A 206 3.42 -5.59 -15.77
C SER A 206 3.78 -6.25 -14.43
N PRO A 207 3.26 -7.46 -14.16
CA PRO A 207 3.45 -8.15 -12.89
C PRO A 207 4.90 -8.55 -12.61
N ASN A 208 5.76 -8.61 -13.62
CA ASN A 208 7.15 -9.06 -13.48
C ASN A 208 8.12 -7.89 -13.25
N ALA A 209 7.75 -6.67 -13.64
CA ALA A 209 8.59 -5.49 -13.48
C ALA A 209 9.02 -5.20 -12.03
N PRO A 210 8.19 -5.41 -10.98
CA PRO A 210 8.60 -5.09 -9.62
C PRO A 210 9.81 -5.90 -9.12
N GLN A 211 10.13 -7.04 -9.75
CA GLN A 211 11.35 -7.80 -9.49
C GLN A 211 12.63 -6.99 -9.74
N LEU A 212 12.57 -5.94 -10.57
CA LEU A 212 13.70 -5.07 -10.90
C LEU A 212 13.93 -3.94 -9.90
N VAL A 213 12.99 -3.70 -8.98
CA VAL A 213 13.06 -2.57 -8.03
C VAL A 213 14.33 -2.60 -7.18
N PRO A 214 14.76 -3.74 -6.58
CA PRO A 214 15.98 -3.78 -5.80
C PRO A 214 17.23 -3.34 -6.59
N GLU A 215 17.37 -3.82 -7.83
CA GLU A 215 18.50 -3.47 -8.69
C GLU A 215 18.47 -2.01 -9.14
N LEU A 216 17.28 -1.48 -9.45
CA LEU A 216 17.08 -0.06 -9.77
C LEU A 216 17.47 0.85 -8.60
N ILE A 217 17.06 0.50 -7.38
CA ILE A 217 17.44 1.23 -6.16
C ILE A 217 18.95 1.22 -5.97
N ARG A 218 19.60 0.05 -6.10
CA ARG A 218 21.06 -0.10 -5.95
C ARG A 218 21.83 0.76 -6.95
N ARG A 219 21.47 0.69 -8.24
CA ARG A 219 22.15 1.46 -9.31
C ARG A 219 21.93 2.97 -9.20
N SER A 220 20.70 3.36 -8.85
CA SER A 220 20.35 4.78 -8.71
C SER A 220 20.76 5.40 -7.38
N LYS A 221 21.16 4.57 -6.40
CA LYS A 221 21.43 4.99 -5.02
C LYS A 221 20.26 5.76 -4.40
N ALA A 222 19.04 5.43 -4.82
CA ALA A 222 17.84 6.09 -4.36
C ALA A 222 17.65 5.92 -2.85
N ARG A 223 17.14 6.99 -2.23
CA ARG A 223 16.83 7.08 -0.80
C ARG A 223 15.36 6.82 -0.54
N GLY A 224 14.53 7.05 -1.56
CA GLY A 224 13.09 6.84 -1.54
C GLY A 224 12.61 5.98 -2.71
N LEU A 225 11.56 5.21 -2.47
CA LEU A 225 10.78 4.49 -3.47
C LEU A 225 9.31 4.90 -3.37
N ILE A 226 8.73 5.36 -4.48
CA ILE A 226 7.27 5.43 -4.63
C ILE A 226 6.90 4.47 -5.74
N ALA A 227 6.13 3.43 -5.41
CA ALA A 227 5.67 2.41 -6.33
C ALA A 227 4.14 2.28 -6.21
N PRO A 228 3.36 3.14 -6.89
CA PRO A 228 1.91 3.15 -6.77
C PRO A 228 1.25 1.86 -7.24
N ILE A 229 0.13 1.53 -6.62
CA ILE A 229 -0.71 0.38 -6.96
C ILE A 229 -2.03 0.94 -7.50
N ASP A 230 -2.04 1.28 -8.79
CA ASP A 230 -3.27 1.63 -9.51
C ASP A 230 -3.91 0.40 -10.18
N ASN A 231 -3.23 -0.75 -10.20
CA ASN A 231 -3.77 -2.05 -10.55
C ASN A 231 -3.08 -3.14 -9.72
N GLY A 232 -3.85 -3.90 -8.92
CA GLY A 232 -3.31 -4.95 -8.06
C GLY A 232 -2.60 -6.09 -8.81
N GLU A 233 -2.90 -6.28 -10.11
CA GLU A 233 -2.22 -7.29 -10.93
C GLU A 233 -0.80 -6.88 -11.31
N TRP A 234 -0.51 -5.57 -11.42
CA TRP A 234 0.83 -5.07 -11.76
C TRP A 234 1.78 -5.12 -10.55
N MET A 235 1.22 -5.07 -9.34
CA MET A 235 1.97 -5.09 -8.09
C MET A 235 1.28 -5.99 -7.04
N PRO A 236 1.43 -7.32 -7.14
CA PRO A 236 0.83 -8.25 -6.18
C PRO A 236 1.38 -8.05 -4.75
N PHE A 237 0.54 -8.29 -3.73
CA PHE A 237 0.93 -8.14 -2.31
C PHE A 237 2.19 -8.93 -1.92
N GLY A 238 2.41 -10.10 -2.53
CA GLY A 238 3.63 -10.87 -2.31
C GLY A 238 4.89 -10.09 -2.68
N GLN A 239 4.87 -9.37 -3.80
CA GLN A 239 5.99 -8.53 -4.25
C GLN A 239 6.13 -7.27 -3.39
N VAL A 240 5.01 -6.64 -3.00
CA VAL A 240 5.03 -5.51 -2.03
C VAL A 240 5.75 -5.91 -0.74
N ASN A 241 5.41 -7.08 -0.19
CA ASN A 241 6.05 -7.60 1.03
C ASN A 241 7.53 -7.93 0.84
N GLN A 242 7.92 -8.48 -0.32
CA GLN A 242 9.31 -8.77 -0.64
C GLN A 242 10.13 -7.49 -0.76
N ILE A 243 9.66 -6.54 -1.56
CA ILE A 243 10.33 -5.25 -1.76
C ILE A 243 10.43 -4.50 -0.43
N SER A 244 9.35 -4.44 0.36
CA SER A 244 9.36 -3.76 1.67
C SER A 244 10.47 -4.27 2.59
N LYS A 245 10.64 -5.60 2.69
CA LYS A 245 11.71 -6.20 3.51
C LYS A 245 13.10 -5.78 3.04
N VAL A 246 13.30 -5.72 1.72
CA VAL A 246 14.58 -5.29 1.14
C VAL A 246 14.82 -3.80 1.41
N MET A 247 13.80 -2.95 1.23
CA MET A 247 13.90 -1.51 1.52
C MET A 247 14.20 -1.24 3.00
N ASP A 248 13.52 -1.96 3.92
CA ASP A 248 13.77 -1.88 5.36
C ASP A 248 15.21 -2.26 5.72
N GLN A 249 15.72 -3.35 5.14
CA GLN A 249 17.11 -3.79 5.34
C GLN A 249 18.12 -2.75 4.84
N TRP A 250 17.79 -2.05 3.76
CA TRP A 250 18.65 -1.04 3.15
C TRP A 250 18.48 0.35 3.75
N GLY A 251 17.50 0.57 4.63
CA GLY A 251 17.17 1.90 5.15
C GLY A 251 16.62 2.85 4.09
N VAL A 252 16.01 2.31 3.03
CA VAL A 252 15.37 3.09 1.95
C VAL A 252 13.94 3.41 2.37
N GLU A 253 13.56 4.68 2.30
CA GLU A 253 12.17 5.08 2.51
C GLU A 253 11.29 4.56 1.37
N TYR A 254 10.06 4.17 1.66
CA TYR A 254 9.17 3.66 0.62
C TYR A 254 7.70 3.92 0.91
N SER A 255 6.91 3.98 -0.17
CA SER A 255 5.45 4.05 -0.14
C SER A 255 4.84 3.33 -1.35
N PHE A 256 3.75 2.60 -1.11
CA PHE A 256 2.95 1.90 -2.11
C PHE A 256 1.51 2.46 -2.11
N PRO A 257 1.30 3.73 -2.52
CA PRO A 257 -0.02 4.35 -2.46
C PRO A 257 -1.00 3.60 -3.36
N ARG A 258 -2.21 3.37 -2.86
CA ARG A 258 -3.24 2.55 -3.52
C ARG A 258 -4.62 3.20 -3.38
N PRO A 259 -5.13 3.91 -4.40
CA PRO A 259 -4.49 4.28 -5.69
C PRO A 259 -3.37 5.34 -5.52
N PHE A 260 -2.65 5.72 -6.58
CA PHE A 260 -1.54 6.68 -6.47
C PHE A 260 -2.00 8.04 -5.91
N CYS A 261 -3.20 8.48 -6.27
CA CYS A 261 -3.78 9.72 -5.74
C CYS A 261 -4.17 9.65 -4.25
N SER A 262 -3.91 8.53 -3.56
CA SER A 262 -4.05 8.43 -2.09
C SER A 262 -2.78 8.85 -1.34
N LEU A 263 -1.64 9.02 -2.03
CA LEU A 263 -0.38 9.40 -1.41
C LEU A 263 -0.52 10.69 -0.60
N ASP A 264 -0.17 10.66 0.67
CA ASP A 264 -0.16 11.82 1.55
C ASP A 264 1.16 11.86 2.33
N PHE A 265 1.32 12.84 3.22
CA PHE A 265 2.45 12.89 4.14
C PHE A 265 2.45 11.67 5.06
N ILE A 266 3.58 10.96 5.12
CA ILE A 266 3.76 9.75 5.93
C ILE A 266 4.94 9.87 6.91
N GLY A 267 5.55 11.05 7.03
CA GLY A 267 6.67 11.31 7.94
C GLY A 267 8.01 10.76 7.45
N LYS A 268 8.13 10.48 6.14
CA LYS A 268 9.36 10.01 5.49
C LYS A 268 9.84 11.12 4.55
N GLU A 269 11.00 11.71 4.80
CA GLU A 269 11.42 13.00 4.22
C GLU A 269 11.40 13.00 2.69
N THR A 270 11.90 11.94 2.07
CA THR A 270 11.98 11.78 0.61
C THR A 270 10.61 11.59 -0.02
N ILE A 271 9.75 10.83 0.65
CA ILE A 271 8.38 10.59 0.19
C ILE A 271 7.54 11.85 0.36
N ASP A 272 7.72 12.56 1.47
CA ASP A 272 6.99 13.77 1.83
C ASP A 272 7.37 14.95 0.93
N GLU A 273 8.64 15.04 0.47
CA GLU A 273 9.03 16.04 -0.54
C GLU A 273 8.24 15.85 -1.84
N PHE A 274 8.06 14.60 -2.29
CA PHE A 274 7.21 14.32 -3.46
C PHE A 274 5.72 14.60 -3.15
N ALA A 275 5.24 14.10 -2.00
CA ALA A 275 3.87 14.24 -1.56
C ALA A 275 3.45 15.69 -1.26
N ARG A 276 4.39 16.63 -1.18
CA ARG A 276 4.11 18.07 -1.11
C ARG A 276 3.47 18.58 -2.41
N TRP A 277 3.90 18.06 -3.55
CA TRP A 277 3.52 18.55 -4.88
C TRP A 277 2.51 17.64 -5.59
N PHE A 278 2.63 16.33 -5.40
CA PHE A 278 1.82 15.33 -6.08
C PHE A 278 1.29 14.27 -5.11
N GLY A 279 -0.01 14.00 -5.14
CA GLY A 279 -0.63 13.00 -4.27
C GLY A 279 -2.12 13.24 -4.07
N LYS A 280 -2.58 13.09 -2.83
CA LYS A 280 -3.96 13.35 -2.42
C LYS A 280 -4.30 14.83 -2.59
N PRO A 281 -5.24 15.20 -3.47
CA PRO A 281 -5.37 16.58 -3.87
C PRO A 281 -5.72 17.53 -2.72
N ILE A 282 -5.16 18.73 -2.80
CA ILE A 282 -5.49 19.87 -1.94
C ILE A 282 -5.94 21.00 -2.86
N ILE A 283 -7.20 21.41 -2.71
CA ILE A 283 -7.78 22.50 -3.51
C ILE A 283 -8.38 23.57 -2.61
N GLU A 284 -8.56 24.76 -3.17
CA GLU A 284 -9.33 25.85 -2.60
C GLU A 284 -10.33 26.35 -3.64
N ILE A 285 -11.61 26.38 -3.27
CA ILE A 285 -12.68 26.93 -4.11
C ILE A 285 -12.78 28.42 -3.84
N GLU A 286 -12.65 29.25 -4.86
CA GLU A 286 -12.85 30.69 -4.77
C GLU A 286 -14.23 31.06 -5.30
N THR A 287 -14.94 31.98 -4.64
CA THR A 287 -16.31 32.36 -4.99
C THR A 287 -16.47 33.88 -4.92
N GLU A 288 -17.20 34.48 -5.86
CA GLU A 288 -17.57 35.90 -5.81
C GLU A 288 -18.89 36.15 -5.07
N ASP A 289 -19.82 35.20 -5.12
CA ASP A 289 -21.21 35.33 -4.63
C ASP A 289 -21.58 34.32 -3.53
N ASN A 290 -20.61 33.54 -3.04
CA ASN A 290 -20.79 32.37 -2.15
C ASN A 290 -21.74 31.28 -2.70
N LYS A 291 -22.01 31.26 -4.01
CA LYS A 291 -22.90 30.29 -4.66
C LYS A 291 -22.28 29.60 -5.85
N THR A 292 -21.36 30.27 -6.54
CA THR A 292 -20.74 29.81 -7.77
C THR A 292 -19.22 29.82 -7.61
N ALA A 293 -18.56 28.76 -8.04
CA ALA A 293 -17.10 28.70 -8.08
C ALA A 293 -16.59 29.61 -9.21
N SER A 294 -15.88 30.67 -8.83
CA SER A 294 -15.18 31.56 -9.77
C SER A 294 -13.86 30.95 -10.25
N ASN A 295 -13.17 30.23 -9.36
CA ASN A 295 -11.90 29.57 -9.64
C ASN A 295 -11.67 28.41 -8.67
N ILE A 296 -10.86 27.43 -9.08
CA ILE A 296 -10.37 26.34 -8.22
C ILE A 296 -8.84 26.40 -8.20
N ARG A 297 -8.26 26.80 -7.06
CA ARG A 297 -6.81 26.76 -6.87
C ARG A 297 -6.39 25.35 -6.46
N VAL A 298 -5.39 24.81 -7.16
CA VAL A 298 -4.80 23.50 -6.85
C VAL A 298 -3.48 23.73 -6.11
N GLY A 299 -3.46 23.45 -4.81
CA GLY A 299 -2.24 23.49 -4.00
C GLY A 299 -1.40 22.22 -4.16
N ARG A 300 -2.08 21.07 -4.26
CA ARG A 300 -1.48 19.76 -4.57
C ARG A 300 -2.39 19.02 -5.55
N GLY A 301 -1.85 18.57 -6.67
CA GLY A 301 -2.58 17.83 -7.70
C GLY A 301 -2.37 16.31 -7.58
N THR A 302 -3.22 15.53 -8.24
CA THR A 302 -2.92 14.11 -8.43
C THR A 302 -1.71 13.95 -9.35
N PRO A 303 -0.90 12.88 -9.18
CA PRO A 303 0.26 12.65 -10.04
C PRO A 303 -0.07 12.54 -11.54
N CYS A 304 -1.27 12.05 -11.87
CA CYS A 304 -1.73 11.91 -13.26
C CYS A 304 -2.26 13.21 -13.89
N GLY A 305 -2.51 14.27 -13.12
CA GLY A 305 -3.07 15.54 -13.62
C GLY A 305 -4.61 15.61 -13.67
N ASN A 306 -5.29 14.62 -13.09
CA ASN A 306 -6.76 14.62 -12.98
C ASN A 306 -7.27 15.84 -12.19
N THR A 307 -6.59 16.23 -11.11
CA THR A 307 -7.03 17.37 -10.27
C THR A 307 -7.12 18.66 -11.07
N GLU A 308 -6.08 18.99 -11.83
CA GLU A 308 -6.04 20.17 -12.69
C GLU A 308 -7.16 20.14 -13.74
N TYR A 309 -7.40 18.98 -14.35
CA TYR A 309 -8.49 18.82 -15.31
C TYR A 309 -9.86 19.07 -14.66
N VAL A 310 -10.13 18.45 -13.51
CA VAL A 310 -11.40 18.65 -12.78
C VAL A 310 -11.54 20.11 -12.34
N ALA A 311 -10.49 20.69 -11.75
CA ALA A 311 -10.45 22.07 -11.29
C ALA A 311 -10.83 23.05 -12.40
N GLU A 312 -10.30 22.85 -13.61
CA GLU A 312 -10.58 23.75 -14.73
C GLU A 312 -12.03 23.66 -15.23
N ASN A 313 -12.62 22.46 -15.19
CA ASN A 313 -14.01 22.23 -15.57
C ASN A 313 -15.02 22.65 -14.50
N MET A 314 -14.56 23.02 -13.29
CA MET A 314 -15.41 23.44 -12.18
C MET A 314 -15.62 24.95 -12.09
N LYS A 315 -14.95 25.76 -12.94
CA LYS A 315 -15.22 27.19 -13.05
C LYS A 315 -16.65 27.45 -13.55
N GLY A 316 -17.35 28.37 -12.89
CA GLY A 316 -18.75 28.70 -13.17
C GLY A 316 -19.78 27.71 -12.66
N VAL A 317 -19.36 26.66 -11.93
CA VAL A 317 -20.27 25.64 -11.39
C VAL A 317 -20.84 26.08 -10.04
N ARG A 318 -22.12 25.83 -9.82
CA ARG A 318 -22.78 26.14 -8.55
C ARG A 318 -22.31 25.20 -7.44
N LEU A 319 -22.11 25.72 -6.23
CA LEU A 319 -21.59 24.96 -5.09
C LEU A 319 -22.52 23.82 -4.63
N ASP A 320 -23.82 23.91 -4.88
CA ASP A 320 -24.79 22.85 -4.59
C ASP A 320 -24.69 21.65 -5.54
N GLU A 321 -24.07 21.82 -6.72
CA GLU A 321 -23.90 20.78 -7.74
C GLU A 321 -22.43 20.37 -7.96
N ILE A 322 -21.48 21.18 -7.46
CA ILE A 322 -20.06 21.07 -7.81
C ILE A 322 -19.44 19.73 -7.39
N VAL A 323 -19.89 19.13 -6.29
CA VAL A 323 -19.38 17.84 -5.81
C VAL A 323 -19.71 16.72 -6.79
N GLU A 324 -20.97 16.64 -7.22
CA GLU A 324 -21.43 15.62 -8.16
C GLU A 324 -20.79 15.84 -9.53
N LYS A 325 -20.73 17.10 -9.99
CA LYS A 325 -20.09 17.43 -11.26
C LYS A 325 -18.59 17.16 -11.26
N ALA A 326 -17.89 17.41 -10.16
CA ALA A 326 -16.48 17.07 -10.02
C ALA A 326 -16.24 15.56 -10.08
N ALA A 327 -17.07 14.76 -9.40
CA ALA A 327 -17.00 13.31 -9.45
C ALA A 327 -17.25 12.78 -10.88
N LEU A 328 -18.27 13.28 -11.58
CA LEU A 328 -18.53 12.92 -12.98
C LEU A 328 -17.38 13.33 -13.91
N THR A 329 -16.84 14.52 -13.70
CA THR A 329 -15.70 15.02 -14.50
C THR A 329 -14.44 14.20 -14.27
N HIS A 330 -14.22 13.69 -13.06
CA HIS A 330 -13.16 12.73 -12.78
C HIS A 330 -13.28 11.46 -13.64
N HIS A 331 -14.50 10.98 -13.94
CA HIS A 331 -14.67 9.85 -14.86
C HIS A 331 -14.43 10.22 -16.33
N HIS A 332 -14.67 11.49 -16.71
CA HIS A 332 -14.41 11.98 -18.08
C HIS A 332 -12.92 12.17 -18.36
N TYR A 333 -12.13 12.46 -17.33
CA TYR A 333 -10.69 12.25 -17.39
C TYR A 333 -10.45 10.74 -17.29
N PRO A 334 -9.96 10.03 -18.31
CA PRO A 334 -9.92 8.57 -18.28
C PRO A 334 -8.94 8.08 -17.21
N CYS A 335 -9.44 7.88 -15.99
CA CYS A 335 -8.66 7.43 -14.85
C CYS A 335 -8.03 6.09 -15.20
N LEU A 336 -6.73 5.96 -14.92
CA LEU A 336 -5.96 4.76 -15.25
C LEU A 336 -5.88 3.76 -14.11
N ALA A 337 -6.56 4.04 -12.99
CA ALA A 337 -6.76 3.07 -11.94
C ALA A 337 -7.71 1.96 -12.40
N SER A 338 -7.46 0.75 -11.93
CA SER A 338 -8.15 -0.46 -12.36
C SER A 338 -9.64 -0.41 -12.02
N MET A 339 -10.44 -0.86 -12.99
CA MET A 339 -11.88 -1.15 -12.85
C MET A 339 -12.13 -2.56 -12.29
N LYS A 340 -11.08 -3.34 -12.04
CA LYS A 340 -11.20 -4.64 -11.41
C LYS A 340 -11.57 -4.45 -9.94
N ILE A 341 -12.49 -5.29 -9.46
CA ILE A 341 -12.82 -5.33 -8.04
C ILE A 341 -11.61 -5.90 -7.29
N GLU A 342 -11.11 -5.12 -6.35
CA GLU A 342 -10.07 -5.53 -5.41
C GLU A 342 -10.74 -6.28 -4.25
N PRO A 343 -10.41 -7.57 -4.01
CA PRO A 343 -11.12 -8.38 -3.02
C PRO A 343 -11.08 -7.81 -1.59
N ASP A 344 -10.00 -7.12 -1.24
CA ASP A 344 -9.80 -6.49 0.08
C ASP A 344 -10.55 -5.16 0.22
N LEU A 345 -10.87 -4.47 -0.88
CA LEU A 345 -11.67 -3.24 -0.87
C LEU A 345 -13.16 -3.50 -1.07
N ASN A 346 -13.52 -4.65 -1.66
CA ASN A 346 -14.85 -4.93 -2.19
C ASN A 346 -15.37 -3.82 -3.13
N ASP A 347 -14.42 -3.16 -3.82
CA ASP A 347 -14.64 -2.06 -4.75
C ASP A 347 -13.43 -1.95 -5.71
N THR A 348 -13.48 -1.00 -6.64
CA THR A 348 -12.42 -0.75 -7.63
C THR A 348 -11.47 0.37 -7.17
N LEU A 349 -10.22 0.33 -7.63
CA LEU A 349 -9.27 1.43 -7.40
C LEU A 349 -9.71 2.71 -8.11
N MET A 350 -10.42 2.59 -9.23
CA MET A 350 -11.06 3.71 -9.91
C MET A 350 -12.10 4.39 -9.00
N HIS A 351 -13.01 3.64 -8.38
CA HIS A 351 -13.97 4.21 -7.43
C HIS A 351 -13.28 4.84 -6.22
N ALA A 352 -12.25 4.20 -5.64
CA ALA A 352 -11.45 4.80 -4.58
C ALA A 352 -10.87 6.16 -4.99
N SER A 353 -10.37 6.28 -6.23
CA SER A 353 -9.86 7.55 -6.77
C SER A 353 -10.95 8.61 -6.99
N GLY A 354 -12.15 8.19 -7.41
CA GLY A 354 -13.32 9.05 -7.51
C GLY A 354 -13.77 9.59 -6.14
N PHE A 355 -13.79 8.74 -5.12
CA PHE A 355 -14.11 9.15 -3.74
C PHE A 355 -13.10 10.17 -3.19
N ILE A 356 -11.81 10.01 -3.48
CA ILE A 356 -10.79 11.00 -3.12
C ILE A 356 -11.14 12.38 -3.72
N THR A 357 -11.49 12.42 -5.01
CA THR A 357 -11.90 13.68 -5.67
C THR A 357 -13.16 14.25 -5.03
N LYS A 358 -14.19 13.42 -4.85
CA LYS A 358 -15.47 13.83 -4.25
C LYS A 358 -15.27 14.45 -2.85
N ASN A 359 -14.54 13.75 -1.98
CA ASN A 359 -14.28 14.19 -0.61
C ASN A 359 -13.55 15.54 -0.57
N VAL A 360 -12.57 15.74 -1.45
CA VAL A 360 -11.83 17.01 -1.53
C VAL A 360 -12.76 18.19 -1.86
N PHE A 361 -13.71 18.02 -2.79
CA PHE A 361 -14.71 19.06 -3.09
C PHE A 361 -15.75 19.22 -1.97
N GLU A 362 -16.23 18.13 -1.37
CA GLU A 362 -17.19 18.19 -0.24
C GLU A 362 -16.63 19.00 0.92
N GLU A 363 -15.36 18.78 1.32
CA GLU A 363 -14.73 19.53 2.41
C GLU A 363 -14.65 21.03 2.13
N GLN A 364 -14.43 21.43 0.87
CA GLN A 364 -14.39 22.85 0.51
C GLN A 364 -15.78 23.48 0.52
N VAL A 365 -16.79 22.78 0.01
CA VAL A 365 -18.17 23.28 -0.05
C VAL A 365 -18.78 23.49 1.34
N LYS A 366 -18.40 22.66 2.34
CA LYS A 366 -18.84 22.82 3.74
C LYS A 366 -18.56 24.22 4.32
N LYS A 367 -17.56 24.94 3.81
CA LYS A 367 -17.22 26.31 4.23
C LYS A 367 -18.32 27.33 3.86
N TYR A 368 -19.08 27.06 2.80
CA TYR A 368 -20.07 27.97 2.22
C TYR A 368 -21.51 27.57 2.57
N ILE A 369 -21.77 26.27 2.67
CA ILE A 369 -23.10 25.76 3.01
C ILE A 369 -23.25 25.66 4.53
N LYS A 370 -23.84 26.68 5.16
CA LYS A 370 -24.40 26.52 6.51
C LYS A 370 -25.46 25.44 6.45
N LYS A 371 -25.30 24.32 7.18
CA LYS A 371 -26.35 23.30 7.32
C LYS A 371 -27.66 24.02 7.68
N LYS A 372 -28.60 24.11 6.74
CA LYS A 372 -30.00 24.35 7.09
C LYS A 372 -30.45 23.09 7.80
N VAL A 373 -30.45 23.11 9.13
CA VAL A 373 -31.27 22.19 9.90
C VAL A 373 -32.71 22.56 9.54
N GLY A 374 -33.26 21.88 8.53
CA GLY A 374 -34.67 21.99 8.21
C GLY A 374 -35.44 21.41 9.38
N TYR A 375 -36.01 22.26 10.22
CA TYR A 375 -37.04 21.82 11.15
C TYR A 375 -38.23 21.40 10.30
N LEU A 376 -38.45 20.09 10.19
CA LEU A 376 -39.68 19.56 9.64
C LEU A 376 -40.77 19.86 10.66
N ASP A 377 -41.63 20.82 10.36
CA ASP A 377 -42.80 21.13 11.18
C ASP A 377 -43.76 19.93 11.11
N PRO A 378 -44.00 19.21 12.24
CA PRO A 378 -44.89 18.07 12.25
C PRO A 378 -46.32 18.40 11.80
N SER A 379 -46.72 19.67 11.84
CA SER A 379 -48.04 20.11 11.38
C SER A 379 -48.21 20.09 9.85
N GLN A 380 -47.13 19.92 9.09
CA GLN A 380 -47.15 19.77 7.64
C GLN A 380 -47.43 18.34 7.16
N PHE A 381 -47.42 17.36 8.08
CA PHE A 381 -47.90 16.02 7.83
C PHE A 381 -49.32 15.91 8.39
N LYS A 382 -50.31 16.32 7.58
CA LYS A 382 -51.73 16.08 7.87
C LYS A 382 -52.27 14.93 7.04
#